data_AF-A0AA35XBY7-F1
#
_entry.id   AF-A0AA35XBY7-F1
#
_cell.length_a   1.000
_cell.length_b   1.000
_cell.length_c   1.000
_cell.angle_alpha   90.00
_cell.angle_beta   90.00
_cell.angle_gamma   90.00
#
_symmetry.space_group_name_H-M   'P 1'
#
loop_
_entity.id
_entity.type
_entity.pdbx_description
1 polymer ?
#
loop_
_entity_poly.entity_id
_entity_poly.type
_entity_poly.pdbx_seq_one_letter_code
_entity_poly.pdbx_strand_id
1 'polypeptide(L)'
;MPSPEQELQGVPDEELHLELDVSGDGDMEAKIACILCHRTQVAPDWPYHRVPRNVTARILGREFYVRAHPSVADGETVGADFFAGL
;
A
#
# COMPACT_ATOMS: atom_id res chain seq x y z
N MET A 1 -12.57 -8.58 13.66
CA MET A 1 -11.18 -8.80 14.10
C MET A 1 -10.57 -9.77 13.10
N PRO A 2 -9.31 -9.58 12.66
CA PRO A 2 -8.62 -10.55 11.80
C PRO A 2 -8.56 -11.93 12.48
N SER A 3 -8.42 -12.99 11.69
CA SER A 3 -8.14 -14.33 12.22
C SER A 3 -6.68 -14.43 12.69
N PRO A 4 -6.32 -15.39 13.55
CA PRO A 4 -4.92 -15.60 13.95
C PRO A 4 -3.98 -15.83 12.76
N GLU A 5 -4.45 -16.49 11.70
CA GLU A 5 -3.65 -16.66 10.47
C GLU A 5 -3.43 -15.35 9.72
N GLN A 6 -4.43 -14.44 9.74
CA GLN A 6 -4.31 -13.12 9.13
C GLN A 6 -3.37 -12.20 9.92
N GLU A 7 -3.26 -12.39 11.23
CA GLU A 7 -2.28 -11.66 12.06
C GLU A 7 -0.82 -12.05 11.74
N LEU A 8 -0.60 -13.23 11.15
CA LEU A 8 0.70 -13.67 10.67
C LEU A 8 1.01 -13.21 9.23
N GLN A 9 0.08 -12.54 8.56
CA GLN A 9 0.27 -12.03 7.20
C GLN A 9 0.85 -10.61 7.23
N GLY A 10 1.99 -10.42 6.58
CA GLY A 10 2.63 -9.12 6.47
C GLY A 10 4.14 -9.23 6.66
N VAL A 11 4.75 -8.08 6.88
CA VAL A 11 6.14 -7.92 7.29
C VAL A 11 6.17 -7.11 8.59
N PRO A 12 7.10 -7.38 9.51
CA PRO A 12 7.30 -6.53 10.69
C PRO A 12 7.56 -5.08 10.30
N ASP A 13 7.08 -4.13 11.10
CA ASP A 13 7.20 -2.69 10.79
C ASP A 13 8.67 -2.26 10.71
N GLU A 14 9.54 -2.87 11.51
CA GLU A 14 10.99 -2.64 11.47
C GLU A 14 11.65 -3.06 10.14
N GLU A 15 11.04 -3.96 9.38
CA GLU A 15 11.55 -4.38 8.06
C GLU A 15 11.03 -3.47 6.93
N LEU A 16 10.12 -2.53 7.23
CA LEU A 16 9.60 -1.58 6.25
C LEU A 16 10.56 -0.41 6.05
N HIS A 17 11.10 -0.31 4.84
CA HIS A 17 12.08 0.71 4.49
C HIS A 17 11.44 1.99 3.92
N LEU A 18 10.21 1.93 3.41
CA LEU A 18 9.50 3.09 2.87
C LEU A 18 7.98 2.95 3.07
N GLU A 19 7.37 3.99 3.63
CA GLU A 19 5.93 4.26 3.55
C GLU A 19 5.71 5.37 2.51
N LEU A 20 5.08 5.02 1.39
CA LEU A 20 4.73 5.94 0.33
C LEU A 20 3.28 6.39 0.49
N ASP A 21 3.07 7.68 0.68
CA ASP A 21 1.73 8.29 0.65
C ASP A 21 1.31 8.55 -0.81
N VAL A 22 0.29 7.83 -1.27
CA VAL A 22 -0.31 7.96 -2.60
C VAL A 22 -1.72 8.57 -2.52
N SER A 23 -2.11 9.10 -1.36
CA SER A 23 -3.42 9.73 -1.17
C SER A 23 -3.52 11.13 -1.79
N GLY A 24 -2.38 11.72 -2.20
CA GLY A 24 -2.29 12.99 -2.92
C GLY A 24 -2.54 12.87 -4.43
N ASP A 25 -2.74 14.03 -5.07
CA ASP A 25 -2.65 14.28 -6.52
C ASP A 25 -3.29 13.25 -7.49
N GLY A 26 -4.39 12.61 -7.07
CA GLY A 26 -5.19 11.75 -7.96
C GLY A 26 -4.63 10.33 -8.18
N ASP A 27 -3.47 10.00 -7.61
CA ASP A 27 -2.85 8.68 -7.75
C ASP A 27 -3.71 7.58 -7.11
N MET A 28 -4.29 7.87 -5.95
CA MET A 28 -5.23 6.96 -5.30
C MET A 28 -6.48 6.70 -6.16
N GLU A 29 -7.03 7.74 -6.78
CA GLU A 29 -8.18 7.65 -7.67
C GLU A 29 -7.86 6.79 -8.90
N ALA A 30 -6.68 7.01 -9.50
CA ALA A 30 -6.19 6.19 -10.60
C ALA A 30 -6.03 4.72 -10.19
N LYS A 31 -5.42 4.46 -9.02
CA LYS A 31 -5.29 3.12 -8.43
C LYS A 31 -6.65 2.45 -8.23
N ILE A 32 -7.64 3.15 -7.68
CA ILE A 32 -9.00 2.63 -7.52
C ILE A 32 -9.63 2.30 -8.88
N ALA A 33 -9.51 3.20 -9.86
CA ALA A 33 -10.03 2.97 -11.20
C ALA A 33 -9.39 1.74 -11.86
N CYS A 34 -8.07 1.56 -11.70
CA CYS A 34 -7.35 0.37 -12.14
C CYS A 34 -7.93 -0.88 -11.47
N ILE A 35 -8.05 -0.92 -10.14
CA ILE A 35 -8.60 -2.09 -9.44
C ILE A 35 -10.01 -2.44 -9.95
N LEU A 36 -10.88 -1.44 -10.12
CA LEU A 36 -12.25 -1.64 -10.60
C LEU A 36 -12.33 -2.11 -12.06
N CYS A 37 -11.29 -1.91 -12.88
CA CYS A 37 -11.28 -2.40 -14.26
C CYS A 37 -11.08 -3.92 -14.33
N HIS A 38 -10.51 -4.55 -13.28
CA HIS A 38 -10.28 -6.00 -13.19
C HIS A 38 -11.55 -6.78 -12.83
N ARG A 39 -12.58 -6.70 -13.68
CA ARG A 39 -13.93 -7.25 -13.45
C ARG A 39 -13.98 -8.74 -13.09
N THR A 40 -12.98 -9.53 -13.50
CA THR A 40 -12.91 -10.98 -13.23
C THR A 40 -12.09 -11.34 -11.99
N GLN A 41 -11.31 -10.40 -11.45
CA GLN A 41 -10.41 -10.64 -10.31
C GLN A 41 -10.88 -9.92 -9.04
N VAL A 42 -11.65 -8.83 -9.20
CA VAL A 42 -12.19 -8.05 -8.09
C VAL A 42 -13.67 -8.34 -7.96
N ALA A 43 -14.08 -8.70 -6.74
CA ALA A 43 -15.47 -8.98 -6.45
C ALA A 43 -16.35 -7.74 -6.70
N PRO A 44 -17.56 -7.89 -7.29
CA PRO A 44 -18.46 -6.75 -7.56
C PRO A 44 -18.87 -5.94 -6.31
N ASP A 45 -18.74 -6.54 -5.13
CA ASP A 45 -19.08 -5.98 -3.84
C ASP A 45 -17.87 -5.43 -3.06
N TRP A 46 -16.75 -5.20 -3.75
CA TRP A 46 -15.50 -4.72 -3.16
C TRP A 46 -15.70 -3.54 -2.19
N PRO A 47 -15.33 -3.66 -0.90
CA PRO A 47 -15.84 -2.77 0.14
C PRO A 47 -15.37 -1.31 0.04
N TYR A 48 -14.25 -1.04 -0.64
CA TYR A 48 -13.57 0.26 -0.57
C TYR A 48 -14.24 1.39 -1.36
N HIS A 49 -15.20 1.08 -2.24
CA HIS A 49 -16.09 2.08 -2.83
C HIS A 49 -17.34 2.35 -1.98
N ARG A 50 -17.53 1.61 -0.88
CA ARG A 50 -18.72 1.66 0.00
C ARG A 50 -18.43 2.23 1.39
N VAL A 51 -17.16 2.55 1.68
CA VAL A 51 -16.75 3.16 2.94
C VAL A 51 -16.45 4.65 2.76
N PRO A 52 -16.50 5.47 3.83
CA PRO A 52 -16.14 6.88 3.76
C PRO A 52 -14.76 7.11 3.16
N ARG A 53 -14.59 8.21 2.41
CA ARG A 53 -13.35 8.52 1.67
C ARG A 53 -12.10 8.51 2.55
N ASN A 54 -12.20 9.02 3.78
CA ASN A 54 -11.10 9.00 4.74
C ASN A 54 -10.69 7.58 5.18
N VAL A 55 -11.65 6.64 5.24
CA VAL A 55 -11.36 5.23 5.52
C VAL A 55 -10.67 4.59 4.32
N THR A 56 -11.16 4.83 3.10
CA THR A 56 -10.49 4.37 1.88
C THR A 56 -9.07 4.91 1.82
N ALA A 57 -8.86 6.21 2.07
CA ALA A 57 -7.54 6.86 2.03
C ALA A 57 -6.56 6.26 3.02
N ARG A 58 -7.01 5.95 4.24
CA ARG A 58 -6.18 5.31 5.26
C ARG A 58 -5.67 3.92 4.84
N ILE A 59 -6.40 3.21 3.98
CA ILE A 59 -6.10 1.82 3.61
C ILE A 59 -5.41 1.74 2.25
N LEU A 60 -5.93 2.41 1.22
CA LEU A 60 -5.41 2.33 -0.15
C LEU A 60 -4.47 3.48 -0.51
N GLY A 61 -4.46 4.55 0.29
CA GLY A 61 -3.63 5.73 0.08
C GLY A 61 -2.20 5.58 0.58
N ARG A 62 -1.80 4.41 1.07
CA ARG A 62 -0.43 4.11 1.50
C ARG A 62 0.06 2.84 0.82
N GLU A 63 1.34 2.83 0.51
CA GLU A 63 2.05 1.67 0.01
C GLU A 63 3.35 1.49 0.79
N PHE A 64 3.67 0.25 1.13
CA PHE A 64 4.81 -0.08 1.97
C PHE A 64 5.81 -0.92 1.18
N TYR A 65 7.08 -0.58 1.28
CA TYR A 65 8.14 -1.21 0.48
C TYR A 65 9.30 -1.68 1.37
N VAL A 66 9.79 -2.88 1.05
CA VAL A 66 11.05 -3.42 1.56
C VAL A 66 12.09 -3.35 0.44
N ARG A 67 13.13 -2.52 0.61
CA ARG A 67 14.25 -2.47 -0.34
C ARG A 67 15.07 -3.77 -0.33
N ALA A 68 14.95 -4.56 -1.39
CA ALA A 68 15.69 -5.82 -1.53
C ALA A 68 17.17 -5.63 -1.91
N HIS A 69 17.51 -4.62 -2.72
CA HIS A 69 18.89 -4.34 -3.12
C HIS A 69 19.10 -2.85 -3.47
N PRO A 70 20.21 -2.21 -3.02
CA PRO A 70 21.14 -2.72 -2.02
C PRO A 70 20.42 -2.97 -0.68
N SER A 71 20.93 -3.85 0.18
CA SER A 71 20.31 -4.10 1.49
C SER A 71 20.22 -2.82 2.33
N VAL A 72 19.19 -2.75 3.16
CA VAL A 72 18.89 -1.71 4.15
C VAL A 72 18.69 -2.45 5.47
N ALA A 73 19.16 -1.88 6.57
CA ALA A 73 19.02 -2.52 7.87
C ALA A 73 17.62 -2.31 8.45
N ASP A 74 17.15 -3.26 9.27
CA ASP A 74 15.89 -3.11 10.00
C ASP A 74 15.89 -1.80 10.82
N GLY A 75 14.81 -1.04 10.73
CA GLY A 75 14.63 0.28 11.35
C GLY A 75 15.22 1.44 10.55
N GLU A 76 15.88 1.21 9.42
CA GLU A 76 16.35 2.26 8.51
C GLU A 76 15.30 2.58 7.43
N THR A 77 15.17 3.87 7.08
CA THR A 77 14.24 4.35 6.05
C THR A 77 14.98 4.81 4.80
N VAL A 78 14.37 4.63 3.63
CA VAL A 78 14.83 5.18 2.36
C VAL A 78 13.89 6.26 1.83
N GLY A 79 14.41 7.14 0.97
CA GLY A 79 13.61 8.19 0.33
C GLY A 79 12.56 7.63 -0.64
N ALA A 80 11.50 8.41 -0.88
CA ALA A 80 10.39 8.05 -1.77
C ALA A 80 10.75 8.13 -3.27
N ASP A 81 11.86 8.77 -3.62
CA ASP A 81 12.34 8.81 -5.01
C ASP A 81 13.12 7.53 -5.34
N PHE A 82 12.46 6.60 -6.03
CA PHE A 82 13.06 5.35 -6.49
C PHE A 82 14.23 5.55 -7.48
N PHE A 83 14.33 6.72 -8.10
CA PHE A 83 15.37 7.05 -9.08
C PHE A 83 16.47 7.94 -8.50
N ALA A 84 16.45 8.18 -7.18
CA ALA A 84 17.47 8.99 -6.52
C ALA A 84 18.88 8.40 -6.77
N GLY A 85 19.71 9.17 -7.47
CA GLY A 85 21.09 8.77 -7.79
C GLY A 85 21.24 7.87 -9.03
N LEU A 86 20.18 7.68 -9.81
CA LEU A 86 20.25 7.18 -11.20
C LEU A 86 20.42 8.34 -12.20
#